data_AF-A0A3C1CFK9-F1
#
_entry.id   AF-A0A3C1CFK9-F1
#
_cell.length_a   1.000
_cell.length_b   1.000
_cell.length_c   1.000
_cell.angle_alpha   90.00
_cell.angle_beta   90.00
_cell.angle_gamma   90.00
#
_symmetry.space_group_name_H-M   'P 1'
#
loop_
_entity.id
_entity.type
_entity.pdbx_description
1 polymer ?
#
loop_
_entity_poly.entity_id
_entity_poly.type
_entity_poly.pdbx_seq_one_letter_code
_entity_poly.pdbx_strand_id
1 'polypeptide(L)'
;MTADTVGGELPPAPADPALAVPPEPLELRDAMHKAVVAGEDWDGAFGGGLAVGALLWDGWGKALEAGGLDRGAFDAVVLGYRRELWFWFVGERTWRQAVEGLAGRVLRRLPTA
;
A
#
# COMPACT_ATOMS: atom_id res chain seq x y z
N MET A 1 -29.88 -47.35 -2.31
CA MET A 1 -30.22 -45.95 -2.02
C MET A 1 -29.14 -45.43 -1.09
N THR A 2 -28.08 -44.85 -1.67
CA THR A 2 -26.94 -44.27 -0.94
C THR A 2 -26.81 -42.84 -1.42
N ALA A 3 -26.83 -41.94 -0.45
CA ALA A 3 -26.69 -40.50 -0.61
C ALA A 3 -25.30 -40.18 -1.19
N ASP A 4 -25.26 -39.25 -2.15
CA ASP A 4 -24.03 -38.57 -2.51
C ASP A 4 -24.18 -37.10 -2.13
N THR A 5 -23.53 -36.75 -1.04
CA THR A 5 -23.36 -35.39 -0.57
C THR A 5 -22.32 -34.73 -1.47
N VAL A 6 -22.75 -33.88 -2.40
CA VAL A 6 -21.83 -32.99 -3.11
C VAL A 6 -21.37 -31.91 -2.13
N GLY A 7 -20.30 -32.22 -1.40
CA GLY A 7 -19.50 -31.24 -0.70
C GLY A 7 -18.79 -30.38 -1.73
N GLY A 8 -19.42 -29.26 -2.08
CA GLY A 8 -18.74 -28.20 -2.83
C GLY A 8 -17.66 -27.61 -1.94
N GLU A 9 -16.42 -28.08 -2.10
CA GLU A 9 -15.26 -27.44 -1.50
C GLU A 9 -15.19 -26.02 -2.06
N LEU A 10 -15.39 -25.01 -1.20
CA LEU A 10 -15.11 -23.64 -1.58
C LEU A 10 -13.66 -23.59 -2.07
N PRO A 11 -13.37 -22.89 -3.19
CA PRO A 11 -12.00 -22.69 -3.60
C PRO A 11 -11.23 -22.08 -2.42
N PRO A 12 -9.99 -22.51 -2.15
CA PRO A 12 -9.21 -21.94 -1.07
C PRO A 12 -9.20 -20.42 -1.23
N ALA A 13 -9.48 -19.71 -0.15
CA ALA A 13 -9.33 -18.26 -0.10
C ALA A 13 -7.96 -17.92 -0.71
N PRO A 14 -7.86 -16.92 -1.60
CA PRO A 14 -6.57 -16.53 -2.14
C PRO A 14 -5.62 -16.27 -0.96
N ALA A 15 -4.46 -16.94 -0.98
CA ALA A 15 -3.44 -16.76 0.04
C ALA A 15 -3.12 -15.27 0.14
N ASP A 16 -3.11 -14.71 1.36
CA ASP A 16 -2.77 -13.31 1.60
C ASP A 16 -1.52 -12.95 0.79
N PRO A 17 -1.59 -11.98 -0.13
CA PRO A 17 -0.46 -11.67 -0.97
C PRO A 17 0.65 -11.12 -0.08
N ALA A 18 1.79 -11.81 -0.05
CA ALA A 18 2.98 -11.30 0.63
C ALA A 18 3.45 -10.03 -0.10
N LEU A 19 3.09 -8.86 0.44
CA LEU A 19 3.46 -7.56 -0.12
C LEU A 19 4.92 -7.25 0.24
N ALA A 20 5.83 -7.37 -0.73
CA ALA A 20 7.25 -7.14 -0.52
C ALA A 20 7.53 -5.66 -0.18
N VAL A 21 8.52 -5.43 0.70
CA VAL A 21 9.05 -4.09 0.96
C VAL A 21 10.10 -3.77 -0.10
N PRO A 22 9.86 -2.84 -1.05
CA PRO A 22 10.86 -2.47 -2.03
C PRO A 22 12.01 -1.67 -1.37
N PRO A 23 13.13 -1.45 -2.07
CA PRO A 23 14.17 -0.53 -1.61
C PRO A 23 13.60 0.85 -1.26
N GLU A 24 14.24 1.55 -0.31
CA GLU A 24 13.83 2.91 0.04
C GLU A 24 14.01 3.83 -1.17
N PRO A 25 12.99 4.63 -1.54
CA PRO A 25 13.07 5.50 -2.71
C PRO A 25 13.79 6.80 -2.35
N LEU A 26 15.11 6.73 -2.14
CA LEU A 26 15.93 7.85 -1.68
C LEU A 26 15.87 9.05 -2.64
N GLU A 27 15.91 8.82 -3.95
CA GLU A 27 15.80 9.88 -4.97
C GLU A 27 14.48 10.66 -4.85
N LEU A 28 13.37 9.94 -4.61
CA LEU A 28 12.07 10.55 -4.39
C LEU A 28 12.08 11.36 -3.07
N ARG A 29 12.64 10.79 -2.01
CA ARG A 29 12.78 11.47 -0.71
C ARG A 29 13.61 12.75 -0.81
N ASP A 30 14.70 12.74 -1.57
CA ASP A 30 15.57 13.89 -1.80
C ASP A 30 14.87 14.98 -2.61
N ALA A 31 14.15 14.59 -3.69
CA ALA A 31 13.32 15.51 -4.45
C ALA A 31 12.24 16.17 -3.57
N MET A 32 11.62 15.38 -2.70
CA MET A 32 10.63 15.84 -1.72
C MET A 32 11.22 16.82 -0.72
N HIS A 33 12.41 16.51 -0.20
CA HIS A 33 13.11 17.39 0.74
C HIS A 33 13.46 18.73 0.09
N LYS A 34 13.94 18.71 -1.16
CA LYS A 34 14.28 19.93 -1.90
C LYS A 34 13.08 20.85 -2.11
N ALA A 35 11.93 20.30 -2.49
CA ALA A 35 10.70 21.07 -2.70
C ALA A 35 10.16 21.67 -1.38
N VAL A 36 10.14 20.89 -0.29
CA VAL A 36 9.72 21.38 1.02
C VAL A 36 10.63 22.50 1.52
N VAL A 37 11.95 22.37 1.34
CA VAL A 37 12.92 23.44 1.68
C VAL A 37 12.73 24.68 0.80
N ALA A 38 12.29 24.51 -0.45
CA ALA A 38 11.93 25.61 -1.35
C ALA A 38 10.60 26.30 -0.97
N GLY A 39 9.90 25.82 0.06
CA GLY A 39 8.64 26.39 0.56
C GLY A 39 7.40 25.78 -0.10
N GLU A 40 7.52 24.70 -0.85
CA GLU A 40 6.37 23.98 -1.40
C GLU A 40 5.65 23.19 -0.30
N ASP A 41 4.32 23.16 -0.39
CA ASP A 41 3.51 22.36 0.52
C ASP A 41 3.67 20.88 0.17
N TRP A 42 4.09 20.08 1.14
CA TRP A 42 4.16 18.62 1.06
C TRP A 42 2.86 17.99 0.50
N ASP A 43 1.71 18.45 1.00
CA ASP A 43 0.42 17.87 0.61
C ASP A 43 0.11 18.20 -0.86
N GLY A 44 0.50 19.38 -1.35
CA GLY A 44 0.31 19.81 -2.73
C GLY A 44 1.33 19.25 -3.73
N ALA A 45 2.62 19.31 -3.40
CA ALA A 45 3.70 18.96 -4.33
C ALA A 45 3.86 17.46 -4.56
N PHE A 46 3.54 16.63 -3.55
CA PHE A 46 3.72 15.17 -3.62
C PHE A 46 2.43 14.38 -3.43
N GLY A 47 1.30 15.09 -3.47
CA GLY A 47 -0.04 14.52 -3.38
C GLY A 47 -0.28 13.79 -2.05
N GLY A 48 0.22 14.31 -0.93
CA GLY A 48 -0.03 13.73 0.40
C GLY A 48 0.35 12.25 0.51
N GLY A 49 1.44 11.84 -0.14
CA GLY A 49 1.92 10.44 -0.14
C GLY A 49 1.55 9.63 -1.38
N LEU A 50 0.80 10.18 -2.34
CA LEU A 50 0.48 9.48 -3.59
C LEU A 50 1.70 9.16 -4.46
N ALA A 51 2.77 9.97 -4.42
CA ALA A 51 4.02 9.61 -5.10
C ALA A 51 4.63 8.30 -4.56
N VAL A 52 4.58 8.11 -3.23
CA VAL A 52 4.97 6.85 -2.57
C VAL A 52 3.98 5.74 -2.91
N GLY A 53 2.68 6.06 -2.93
CA GLY A 53 1.64 5.13 -3.35
C GLY A 53 1.87 4.56 -4.75
N ALA A 54 2.18 5.41 -5.72
CA ALA A 54 2.47 4.99 -7.09
C ALA A 54 3.63 3.99 -7.16
N LEU A 55 4.73 4.28 -6.45
CA LEU A 55 5.89 3.37 -6.39
C LEU A 55 5.53 2.00 -5.80
N LEU A 56 4.71 1.97 -4.74
CA LEU A 56 4.28 0.71 -4.14
C LEU A 56 3.28 -0.04 -5.02
N TRP A 57 2.42 0.69 -5.72
CA TRP A 57 1.46 0.12 -6.65
C TRP A 57 2.14 -0.67 -7.78
N ASP A 58 3.29 -0.21 -8.28
CA ASP A 58 4.03 -0.93 -9.32
C ASP A 58 4.42 -2.36 -8.90
N GLY A 59 4.72 -2.56 -7.62
CA GLY A 59 5.05 -3.88 -7.06
C GLY A 59 3.85 -4.67 -6.54
N TRP A 60 2.83 -4.00 -6.01
CA TRP A 60 1.72 -4.64 -5.30
C TRP A 60 0.45 -4.76 -6.14
N GLY A 61 0.24 -3.86 -7.09
CA GLY A 61 -1.04 -3.63 -7.78
C GLY A 61 -1.63 -4.91 -8.35
N LYS A 62 -0.84 -5.71 -9.08
CA LYS A 62 -1.31 -6.99 -9.64
C LYS A 62 -1.85 -7.95 -8.58
N ALA A 63 -1.18 -8.06 -7.44
CA ALA A 63 -1.60 -8.95 -6.36
C ALA A 63 -2.83 -8.41 -5.62
N LEU A 64 -2.90 -7.08 -5.45
CA LEU A 64 -4.04 -6.40 -4.83
C LEU A 64 -5.29 -6.45 -5.70
N GLU A 65 -5.15 -6.22 -7.00
CA GLU A 65 -6.24 -6.32 -7.98
C GLU A 65 -6.79 -7.76 -8.02
N ALA A 66 -5.92 -8.77 -8.03
CA ALA A 66 -6.34 -10.16 -7.94
C ALA A 66 -7.08 -10.48 -6.62
N GLY A 67 -6.75 -9.76 -5.55
CA GLY A 67 -7.43 -9.81 -4.26
C GLY A 67 -8.67 -8.90 -4.16
N GLY A 68 -9.09 -8.22 -5.23
CA GLY A 68 -10.30 -7.40 -5.25
C GLY A 68 -10.12 -5.96 -4.75
N LEU A 69 -8.89 -5.46 -4.64
CA LEU A 69 -8.59 -4.08 -4.28
C LEU A 69 -8.02 -3.33 -5.48
N ASP A 70 -8.80 -2.37 -5.99
CA ASP A 70 -8.41 -1.55 -7.13
C ASP A 70 -7.50 -0.37 -6.74
N ARG A 71 -6.99 0.33 -7.77
CA ARG A 71 -6.10 1.47 -7.61
C ARG A 71 -6.72 2.61 -6.78
N GLY A 72 -8.00 2.91 -6.97
CA GLY A 72 -8.66 3.99 -6.26
C GLY A 72 -8.82 3.69 -4.76
N ALA A 73 -9.19 2.46 -4.43
CA ALA A 73 -9.26 1.97 -3.06
C ALA A 73 -7.88 1.98 -2.39
N PHE A 74 -6.82 1.61 -3.12
CA PHE A 74 -5.45 1.71 -2.65
C PHE A 74 -5.04 3.16 -2.37
N ASP A 75 -5.25 4.07 -3.33
CA ASP A 75 -4.90 5.49 -3.19
C ASP A 75 -5.62 6.11 -1.97
N ALA A 76 -6.88 5.73 -1.71
CA ALA A 76 -7.61 6.16 -0.52
C ALA A 76 -6.96 5.67 0.79
N VAL A 77 -6.40 4.46 0.81
CA VAL A 77 -5.63 3.95 1.96
C VAL A 77 -4.34 4.74 2.13
N VAL A 78 -3.62 5.05 1.05
CA VAL A 78 -2.38 5.85 1.06
C VAL A 78 -2.65 7.25 1.61
N LEU A 79 -3.68 7.95 1.13
CA LEU A 79 -4.06 9.29 1.59
C LEU A 79 -4.46 9.31 3.07
N GLY A 80 -5.12 8.25 3.55
CA GLY A 80 -5.41 8.03 4.96
C GLY A 80 -4.17 7.73 5.81
N TYR A 81 -3.08 7.26 5.19
CA TYR A 81 -1.82 6.93 5.84
C TYR A 81 -0.76 8.04 5.71
N ARG A 82 -1.09 9.18 5.08
CA ARG A 82 -0.13 10.26 4.76
C ARG A 82 0.71 10.75 5.93
N ARG A 83 0.15 10.84 7.14
CA ARG A 83 0.87 11.29 8.34
C ARG A 83 2.01 10.34 8.71
N GLU A 84 1.82 9.06 8.49
CA GLU A 84 2.83 8.05 8.79
C GLU A 84 3.94 8.04 7.72
N LEU A 85 3.58 8.34 6.46
CA LEU A 85 4.54 8.61 5.39
C LEU A 85 5.34 9.89 5.65
N TRP A 86 4.70 10.92 6.22
CA TRP A 86 5.40 12.12 6.69
C TRP A 86 6.46 11.78 7.74
N PHE A 87 6.15 10.92 8.72
CA PHE A 87 7.15 10.49 9.71
C PHE A 87 8.33 9.74 9.10
N TRP A 88 8.11 8.94 8.05
CA TRP A 88 9.23 8.38 7.29
C TRP A 88 10.06 9.47 6.63
N PHE A 89 9.40 10.40 5.95
CA PHE A 89 10.05 11.48 5.23
C PHE A 89 10.95 12.31 6.14
N VAL A 90 10.46 12.75 7.32
CA VAL A 90 11.25 13.51 8.30
C VAL A 90 12.26 12.69 9.10
N GLY A 91 12.31 11.36 8.90
CA GLY A 91 13.28 10.48 9.53
C GLY A 91 12.89 9.93 10.92
N GLU A 92 11.68 10.19 11.38
CA GLU A 92 11.12 9.66 12.64
C GLU A 92 10.67 8.19 12.51
N ARG A 93 10.61 7.68 11.27
CA ARG A 93 10.25 6.29 10.96
C ARG A 93 11.13 5.73 9.85
N THR A 94 11.46 4.45 9.93
CA THR A 94 12.18 3.76 8.84
C THR A 94 11.26 3.46 7.66
N TRP A 95 11.79 3.41 6.45
CA TRP A 95 11.05 3.02 5.25
C TRP A 95 10.31 1.68 5.44
N ARG A 96 11.00 0.67 5.97
CA ARG A 96 10.43 -0.64 6.28
C ARG A 96 9.19 -0.53 7.17
N GLN A 97 9.27 0.19 8.29
CA GLN A 97 8.14 0.36 9.20
C GLN A 97 6.96 1.06 8.54
N ALA A 98 7.20 2.05 7.69
CA ALA A 98 6.15 2.75 6.96
C ALA A 98 5.46 1.83 5.94
N VAL A 99 6.24 1.07 5.16
CA VAL A 99 5.72 0.16 4.15
C VAL A 99 4.96 -1.01 4.79
N GLU A 100 5.50 -1.64 5.84
CA GLU A 100 4.83 -2.73 6.55
C GLU A 100 3.52 -2.25 7.20
N GLY A 101 3.52 -1.04 7.77
CA GLY A 101 2.32 -0.42 8.33
C GLY A 101 1.24 -0.14 7.28
N LEU A 102 1.64 0.31 6.09
CA LEU A 102 0.73 0.51 4.95
C LEU A 102 0.23 -0.82 4.40
N ALA A 103 1.11 -1.81 4.21
CA ALA A 103 0.78 -3.15 3.74
C ALA A 103 -0.33 -3.78 4.60
N GLY A 104 -0.17 -3.75 5.93
CA GLY A 104 -1.20 -4.27 6.83
C GLY A 104 -2.55 -3.56 6.72
N ARG A 105 -2.57 -2.26 6.39
CA ARG A 105 -3.83 -1.52 6.17
C ARG A 105 -4.48 -1.90 4.85
N VAL A 106 -3.68 -2.07 3.80
CA VAL A 106 -4.14 -2.50 2.48
C VAL A 106 -4.71 -3.92 2.57
N LEU A 107 -3.99 -4.85 3.20
CA LEU A 107 -4.45 -6.24 3.35
C LEU A 107 -5.78 -6.35 4.11
N ARG A 108 -5.99 -5.53 5.16
CA ARG A 108 -7.28 -5.47 5.88
C ARG A 108 -8.44 -4.90 5.05
N ARG A 109 -8.20 -4.38 3.85
CA ARG A 109 -9.24 -3.90 2.91
C ARG A 109 -9.55 -4.91 1.82
N LEU A 110 -8.82 -6.01 1.74
CA LEU A 110 -9.20 -7.11 0.88
C LEU A 110 -10.53 -7.71 1.38
N PRO A 111 -11.43 -8.12 0.48
CA PRO A 111 -12.63 -8.86 0.85
C PRO A 111 -12.24 -10.09 1.68
N THR A 112 -12.93 -10.29 2.80
CA THR A 112 -12.81 -11.55 3.55
C THR A 112 -13.54 -12.61 2.73
N ALA A 113 -12.85 -13.70 2.40
CA ALA A 113 -13.44 -14.84 1.71
C ALA A 113 -14.57 -15.49 2.53
#